data_AF-A0AAU9AYC2-F1
#
_entry.id   AF-A0AAU9AYC2-F1
#
_cell.length_a   1.000
_cell.length_b   1.000
_cell.length_c   1.000
_cell.angle_alpha   90.00
_cell.angle_beta   90.00
_cell.angle_gamma   90.00
#
_symmetry.space_group_name_H-M   'P 1'
#
loop_
_entity.id
_entity.type
_entity.pdbx_description
1 polymer ?
#
loop_
_entity_poly.entity_id
_entity_poly.type
_entity_poly.pdbx_seq_one_letter_code
_entity_poly.pdbx_strand_id
1 'polypeptide(L)'
;MNHAMPKLLVPALLASALCLSLPVAAQTAPGAPAPIKVADVRAADLQLGAQPGRVGRAGVDAGAKAVEIRTPDASFIKVHFEQFSLPAGVTLEVASADGREVYRYSAEHRDGFTVAADLGEDGKSRFSAMSISGPVAVLRLVGQAREPWRKDHGVKVSRYLEGYPEDMLPELGKAGLLNTDVGGKSICGTDNKQAAACYSSSDTQAFNGSKPVARALMSSGSLCTAWRVSSSNRMFTNNHCFSTAAAVASTELWFNYQRSTCTGAQATVTKVTGDQLLKTDATLDYTLFTVKNFANISSFGFLGLDPRAATANEGIFIAGHPGGRMKELSVADTQNSTGKCRVDAPSVTGNAANSDVGYYCDTEGGSSGSPVIARSSGKVLALHHFGGCFNSGAKMSLIWPQVSTYFGGVIP
;
A
#
# COMPACT_ATOMS: atom_id res chain seq x y z
N MET A 1 41.57 -46.13 -82.24
CA MET A 1 42.69 -45.81 -81.33
C MET A 1 42.16 -44.83 -80.30
N ASN A 2 41.78 -45.31 -79.11
CA ASN A 2 41.37 -44.46 -77.99
C ASN A 2 41.92 -45.11 -76.72
N HIS A 3 43.03 -44.58 -76.22
CA HIS A 3 43.57 -44.93 -74.90
C HIS A 3 42.92 -44.05 -73.84
N ALA A 4 42.27 -44.70 -72.88
CA ALA A 4 41.73 -44.08 -71.68
C ALA A 4 42.86 -43.72 -70.71
N MET A 5 42.84 -42.48 -70.18
CA MET A 5 43.69 -42.00 -69.10
C MET A 5 42.94 -42.02 -67.74
N PRO A 6 43.66 -42.05 -66.60
CA PRO A 6 43.12 -42.53 -65.33
C PRO A 6 42.50 -41.43 -64.44
N LYS A 7 41.65 -41.89 -63.53
CA LYS A 7 40.87 -41.15 -62.53
C LYS A 7 41.77 -40.43 -61.51
N LEU A 8 41.53 -39.14 -61.31
CA LEU A 8 41.95 -38.38 -60.13
C LEU A 8 40.78 -38.29 -59.15
N LEU A 9 40.96 -38.77 -57.91
CA LEU A 9 40.05 -38.54 -56.80
C LEU A 9 40.26 -37.12 -56.25
N VAL A 10 39.18 -36.33 -56.17
CA VAL A 10 39.12 -35.08 -55.41
C VAL A 10 38.15 -35.30 -54.25
N PRO A 11 38.53 -35.04 -52.98
CA PRO A 11 37.63 -35.21 -51.85
C PRO A 11 36.61 -34.06 -51.82
N ALA A 12 35.32 -34.41 -51.84
CA ALA A 12 34.23 -33.46 -51.64
C ALA A 12 34.17 -33.05 -50.16
N LEU A 13 34.49 -31.78 -49.86
CA LEU A 13 34.12 -31.17 -48.58
C LEU A 13 32.60 -30.94 -48.56
N LEU A 14 31.87 -31.74 -47.78
CA LEU A 14 30.51 -31.39 -47.35
C LEU A 14 30.60 -30.27 -46.32
N ALA A 15 30.34 -29.03 -46.74
CA ALA A 15 30.03 -27.94 -45.83
C ALA A 15 28.62 -28.15 -45.26
N SER A 16 28.52 -28.77 -44.09
CA SER A 16 27.27 -28.82 -43.32
C SER A 16 26.98 -27.42 -42.78
N ALA A 17 26.05 -26.70 -43.41
CA ALA A 17 25.49 -25.48 -42.86
C ALA A 17 24.61 -25.84 -41.65
N LEU A 18 25.22 -25.85 -40.46
CA LEU A 18 24.52 -25.95 -39.20
C LEU A 18 23.77 -24.62 -38.98
N CYS A 19 22.50 -24.56 -39.40
CA CYS A 19 21.59 -23.52 -38.94
C CYS A 19 21.36 -23.71 -37.43
N LEU A 20 22.19 -23.05 -36.62
CA LEU A 20 21.95 -22.86 -35.20
C LEU A 20 20.69 -22.00 -35.04
N SER A 21 19.53 -22.64 -34.92
CA SER A 21 18.34 -22.01 -34.39
C SER A 21 18.62 -21.65 -32.93
N LEU A 22 19.00 -20.39 -32.70
CA LEU A 22 19.04 -19.85 -31.34
C LEU A 22 17.63 -20.01 -30.74
N PRO A 23 17.48 -20.65 -29.57
CA PRO A 23 16.19 -20.65 -28.90
C PRO A 23 15.84 -19.19 -28.62
N VAL A 24 14.72 -18.73 -29.18
CA VAL A 24 14.08 -17.50 -28.73
C VAL A 24 13.82 -17.72 -27.25
N ALA A 25 14.55 -17.02 -26.40
CA ALA A 25 14.27 -16.98 -24.98
C ALA A 25 12.82 -16.50 -24.87
N ALA A 26 11.93 -17.39 -24.41
CA ALA A 26 10.60 -17.00 -24.01
C ALA A 26 10.78 -15.92 -22.94
N GLN A 27 10.47 -14.67 -23.27
CA GLN A 27 10.32 -13.63 -22.27
C GLN A 27 9.19 -14.12 -21.36
N THR A 28 9.56 -14.62 -20.19
CA THR A 28 8.62 -14.83 -19.10
C THR A 28 7.89 -13.52 -18.91
N ALA A 29 6.55 -13.56 -18.97
CA ALA A 29 5.74 -12.39 -18.66
C ALA A 29 6.28 -11.76 -17.36
N PRO A 30 6.50 -10.43 -17.32
CA PRO A 30 6.93 -9.79 -16.08
C PRO A 30 5.92 -10.19 -14.99
N GLY A 31 6.42 -10.69 -13.86
CA GLY A 31 5.58 -11.03 -12.73
C GLY A 31 4.77 -9.82 -12.30
N ALA A 32 3.60 -10.05 -11.67
CA ALA A 32 2.83 -8.97 -11.09
C ALA A 32 3.71 -8.13 -10.15
N PRO A 33 3.66 -6.79 -10.23
CA PRO A 33 4.50 -5.94 -9.40
C PRO A 33 4.28 -6.23 -7.92
N ALA A 34 5.38 -6.29 -7.15
CA ALA A 34 5.31 -6.49 -5.72
C ALA A 34 5.04 -5.16 -4.99
N PRO A 35 4.34 -5.18 -3.84
CA PRO A 35 4.21 -4.00 -2.99
C PRO A 35 5.59 -3.54 -2.50
N ILE A 36 5.82 -2.23 -2.51
CA ILE A 36 7.11 -1.70 -2.08
C ILE A 36 7.28 -1.79 -0.57
N LYS A 37 8.52 -1.90 -0.12
CA LYS A 37 8.87 -1.88 1.30
C LYS A 37 9.09 -0.43 1.77
N VAL A 38 8.46 -0.05 2.87
CA VAL A 38 8.59 1.30 3.48
C VAL A 38 8.91 1.26 4.98
N ALA A 39 9.16 0.07 5.51
CA ALA A 39 9.57 -0.12 6.88
C ALA A 39 10.34 -1.44 7.05
N ASP A 40 11.23 -1.47 8.03
CA ASP A 40 11.87 -2.70 8.50
C ASP A 40 11.17 -3.24 9.74
N VAL A 41 11.10 -4.56 9.86
CA VAL A 41 10.77 -5.22 11.13
C VAL A 41 12.03 -5.22 12.01
N ARG A 42 11.94 -4.61 13.19
CA ARG A 42 12.99 -4.62 14.20
C ARG A 42 12.59 -5.46 15.39
N ALA A 43 13.53 -6.22 15.92
CA ALA A 43 13.34 -6.95 17.17
C ALA A 43 13.33 -5.98 18.36
N ALA A 44 12.57 -6.33 19.39
CA ALA A 44 12.55 -5.65 20.67
C ALA A 44 12.38 -6.68 21.79
N ASP A 45 12.81 -6.32 23.00
CA ASP A 45 12.56 -7.09 24.21
C ASP A 45 12.11 -6.13 25.31
N LEU A 46 10.85 -5.69 25.22
CA LEU A 46 10.26 -4.78 26.20
C LEU A 46 9.12 -5.47 26.94
N GLN A 47 9.16 -5.37 28.26
CA GLN A 47 8.14 -5.92 29.15
C GLN A 47 7.59 -4.82 30.07
N LEU A 48 6.27 -4.69 30.12
CA LEU A 48 5.56 -3.80 31.04
C LEU A 48 4.64 -4.63 31.96
N GLY A 49 4.43 -4.16 33.20
CA GLY A 49 3.48 -4.75 34.15
C GLY A 49 3.94 -5.98 34.93
N ALA A 50 4.89 -6.77 34.41
CA ALA A 50 5.37 -8.03 35.02
C ALA A 50 6.47 -7.86 36.09
N GLN A 51 6.37 -6.83 36.95
CA GLN A 51 7.40 -6.54 37.96
C GLN A 51 7.27 -7.45 39.21
N PRO A 52 8.38 -7.99 39.77
CA PRO A 52 8.38 -8.70 41.05
C PRO A 52 7.78 -7.81 42.16
N GLY A 53 6.80 -8.34 42.91
CA GLY A 53 6.14 -7.64 44.02
C GLY A 53 4.73 -7.10 43.76
N ARG A 54 4.23 -7.18 42.50
CA ARG A 54 2.84 -6.79 42.17
C ARG A 54 1.83 -7.94 42.25
N VAL A 55 2.30 -9.17 42.01
CA VAL A 55 1.45 -10.36 41.98
C VAL A 55 0.67 -10.52 43.29
N GLY A 56 -0.63 -10.77 43.19
CA GLY A 56 -1.53 -10.99 44.32
C GLY A 56 -2.11 -9.74 44.99
N ARG A 57 -1.81 -8.53 44.49
CA ARG A 57 -2.31 -7.27 45.07
C ARG A 57 -3.29 -6.55 44.14
N ALA A 58 -4.47 -6.20 44.64
CA ALA A 58 -5.42 -5.28 43.99
C ALA A 58 -5.20 -3.83 44.49
N GLY A 59 -5.71 -2.83 43.77
CA GLY A 59 -5.60 -1.42 44.14
C GLY A 59 -4.20 -0.80 43.95
N VAL A 60 -3.27 -1.54 43.33
CA VAL A 60 -1.92 -1.05 43.02
C VAL A 60 -1.95 -0.22 41.73
N ASP A 61 -1.37 0.97 41.76
CA ASP A 61 -1.16 1.82 40.59
C ASP A 61 -0.37 1.06 39.52
N ALA A 62 -0.77 1.19 38.26
CA ALA A 62 -0.14 0.51 37.14
C ALA A 62 1.34 0.91 36.93
N GLY A 63 1.81 1.97 37.60
CA GLY A 63 3.16 2.50 37.58
C GLY A 63 3.34 3.45 36.40
N ALA A 64 3.64 4.71 36.70
CA ALA A 64 3.75 5.77 35.70
C ALA A 64 5.02 5.74 34.83
N LYS A 65 5.97 4.81 35.06
CA LYS A 65 7.24 4.79 34.32
C LYS A 65 6.98 4.37 32.87
N ALA A 66 7.15 5.31 31.97
CA ALA A 66 7.09 5.06 30.53
C ALA A 66 8.33 4.30 30.03
N VAL A 67 8.13 3.55 28.95
CA VAL A 67 9.19 2.91 28.15
C VAL A 67 9.12 3.52 26.75
N GLU A 68 10.26 3.84 26.17
CA GLU A 68 10.32 4.42 24.82
C GLU A 68 10.95 3.43 23.84
N ILE A 69 10.35 3.31 22.67
CA ILE A 69 11.03 2.82 21.46
C ILE A 69 11.44 4.06 20.68
N ARG A 70 12.75 4.21 20.43
CA ARG A 70 13.32 5.35 19.71
C ARG A 70 14.15 4.85 18.55
N THR A 71 13.76 5.28 17.36
CA THR A 71 14.48 5.03 16.11
C THR A 71 14.70 6.36 15.42
N PRO A 72 15.95 6.90 15.44
CA PRO A 72 16.27 8.16 14.79
C PRO A 72 15.72 8.21 13.37
N ASP A 73 15.16 9.35 12.99
CA ASP A 73 14.64 9.65 11.65
C ASP A 73 13.43 8.81 11.17
N ALA A 74 12.99 7.81 11.93
CA ALA A 74 11.85 6.99 11.51
C ALA A 74 10.59 7.84 11.33
N SER A 75 9.92 7.64 10.20
CA SER A 75 8.67 8.35 9.86
C SER A 75 7.49 7.87 10.71
N PHE A 76 7.55 6.63 11.20
CA PHE A 76 6.60 6.07 12.15
C PHE A 76 7.19 4.86 12.88
N ILE A 77 6.57 4.50 14.00
CA ILE A 77 6.81 3.25 14.73
C ILE A 77 5.48 2.52 14.92
N LYS A 78 5.41 1.24 14.53
CA LYS A 78 4.23 0.39 14.77
C LYS A 78 4.59 -0.80 15.67
N VAL A 79 4.05 -0.82 16.87
CA VAL A 79 4.41 -1.79 17.92
C VAL A 79 3.58 -3.06 17.80
N HIS A 80 4.23 -4.23 17.88
CA HIS A 80 3.59 -5.53 17.98
C HIS A 80 3.65 -6.07 19.42
N PHE A 81 2.52 -6.58 19.91
CA PHE A 81 2.45 -7.27 21.20
C PHE A 81 2.49 -8.79 20.99
N GLU A 82 3.52 -9.43 21.54
CA GLU A 82 3.64 -10.90 21.64
C GLU A 82 2.78 -11.47 22.76
N GLN A 83 2.52 -10.64 23.76
CA GLN A 83 1.66 -10.94 24.89
C GLN A 83 1.01 -9.65 25.35
N PHE A 84 -0.30 -9.72 25.56
CA PHE A 84 -1.07 -8.64 26.14
C PHE A 84 -2.09 -9.21 27.12
N SER A 85 -1.90 -8.93 28.39
CA SER A 85 -2.84 -9.28 29.46
C SER A 85 -2.72 -8.25 30.56
N LEU A 86 -3.78 -7.49 30.84
CA LEU A 86 -3.77 -6.46 31.87
C LEU A 86 -4.95 -6.67 32.82
N PRO A 87 -4.80 -6.38 34.11
CA PRO A 87 -5.94 -6.43 35.03
C PRO A 87 -6.99 -5.37 34.66
N ALA A 88 -8.24 -5.64 35.02
CA ALA A 88 -9.32 -4.65 34.95
C ALA A 88 -8.91 -3.32 35.61
N GLY A 89 -9.23 -2.20 34.97
CA GLY A 89 -8.86 -0.85 35.42
C GLY A 89 -7.45 -0.36 35.03
N VAL A 90 -6.64 -1.21 34.38
CA VAL A 90 -5.33 -0.81 33.82
C VAL A 90 -5.39 -0.72 32.30
N THR A 91 -4.79 0.33 31.76
CA THR A 91 -4.72 0.59 30.31
C THR A 91 -3.27 0.82 29.90
N LEU A 92 -2.87 0.24 28.77
CA LEU A 92 -1.66 0.62 28.05
C LEU A 92 -1.98 1.79 27.12
N GLU A 93 -1.26 2.90 27.27
CA GLU A 93 -1.19 3.95 26.28
C GLU A 93 0.05 3.75 25.40
N VAL A 94 -0.13 3.84 24.10
CA VAL A 94 0.94 3.96 23.09
C VAL A 94 0.81 5.33 22.46
N ALA A 95 1.80 6.19 22.63
CA ALA A 95 1.71 7.60 22.28
C ALA A 95 2.91 8.12 21.48
N SER A 96 2.71 9.18 20.70
CA SER A 96 3.81 10.01 20.20
C SER A 96 4.47 10.77 21.36
N ALA A 97 5.75 11.13 21.20
CA ALA A 97 6.48 11.88 22.22
C ALA A 97 5.84 13.25 22.56
N ASP A 98 5.13 13.86 21.63
CA ASP A 98 4.40 15.12 21.83
C ASP A 98 2.96 14.94 22.34
N GLY A 99 2.51 13.69 22.52
CA GLY A 99 1.17 13.35 23.01
C GLY A 99 0.02 13.66 22.03
N ARG A 100 0.31 14.04 20.78
CA ARG A 100 -0.73 14.34 19.77
C ARG A 100 -1.40 13.10 19.21
N GLU A 101 -0.69 11.96 19.18
CA GLU A 101 -1.25 10.65 18.85
C GLU A 101 -1.19 9.78 20.10
N VAL A 102 -2.34 9.22 20.53
CA VAL A 102 -2.41 8.29 21.68
C VAL A 102 -3.45 7.22 21.38
N TYR A 103 -3.04 5.96 21.49
CA TYR A 103 -3.91 4.78 21.40
C TYR A 103 -3.93 4.01 22.70
N ARG A 104 -5.11 3.54 23.10
CA ARG A 104 -5.38 2.92 24.40
C ARG A 104 -5.83 1.49 24.25
N TYR A 105 -5.22 0.61 25.04
CA TYR A 105 -5.53 -0.82 25.07
C TYR A 105 -5.68 -1.28 26.50
N SER A 106 -6.80 -1.93 26.80
CA SER A 106 -7.10 -2.54 28.11
C SER A 106 -7.75 -3.91 27.90
N ALA A 107 -8.09 -4.60 28.98
CA ALA A 107 -8.87 -5.84 28.90
C ALA A 107 -10.31 -5.60 28.39
N GLU A 108 -10.85 -4.40 28.62
CA GLU A 108 -12.27 -4.07 28.40
C GLU A 108 -12.49 -3.29 27.10
N HIS A 109 -11.56 -2.40 26.77
CA HIS A 109 -11.63 -1.51 25.60
C HIS A 109 -10.30 -1.44 24.88
N ARG A 110 -10.34 -1.39 23.55
CA ARG A 110 -9.17 -1.22 22.68
C ARG A 110 -9.50 -0.21 21.58
N ASP A 111 -8.64 0.77 21.40
CA ASP A 111 -8.64 1.63 20.22
C ASP A 111 -8.24 0.81 18.98
N GLY A 112 -8.04 1.46 17.82
CA GLY A 112 -7.67 0.77 16.58
C GLY A 112 -6.48 -0.19 16.76
N PHE A 113 -6.55 -1.34 16.12
CA PHE A 113 -5.45 -2.31 16.07
C PHE A 113 -5.59 -3.18 14.82
N THR A 114 -4.49 -3.82 14.44
CA THR A 114 -4.42 -4.73 13.30
C THR A 114 -4.11 -6.15 13.76
N VAL A 115 -4.59 -7.15 13.02
CA VAL A 115 -4.38 -8.58 13.33
C VAL A 115 -3.84 -9.30 12.11
N ALA A 116 -2.59 -9.74 12.17
CA ALA A 116 -1.98 -10.63 11.19
C ALA A 116 -2.17 -12.10 11.61
N ALA A 117 -3.36 -12.65 11.34
CA ALA A 117 -3.72 -14.01 11.74
C ALA A 117 -2.83 -15.09 11.07
N ASP A 118 -2.31 -14.79 9.89
CA ASP A 118 -1.30 -15.57 9.17
C ASP A 118 0.06 -15.63 9.88
N LEU A 119 0.33 -14.68 10.79
CA LEU A 119 1.49 -14.66 11.68
C LEU A 119 1.14 -15.13 13.11
N GLY A 120 -0.03 -15.73 13.31
CA GLY A 120 -0.45 -16.29 14.61
C GLY A 120 -1.01 -15.26 15.62
N GLU A 121 -1.31 -14.04 15.17
CA GLU A 121 -2.00 -13.03 15.98
C GLU A 121 -3.47 -13.42 16.20
N ASP A 122 -4.01 -13.15 17.40
CA ASP A 122 -5.37 -13.55 17.81
C ASP A 122 -6.29 -12.35 18.10
N GLY A 123 -5.77 -11.12 18.03
CA GLY A 123 -6.51 -9.90 18.36
C GLY A 123 -6.83 -9.70 19.84
N LYS A 124 -6.33 -10.58 20.72
CA LYS A 124 -6.60 -10.58 22.16
C LYS A 124 -5.31 -10.47 22.96
N SER A 125 -4.45 -11.47 22.81
CA SER A 125 -3.15 -11.57 23.47
C SER A 125 -2.01 -11.19 22.53
N ARG A 126 -2.20 -11.35 21.21
CA ARG A 126 -1.24 -11.02 20.16
C ARG A 126 -1.89 -10.18 19.08
N PHE A 127 -1.38 -8.97 18.88
CA PHE A 127 -1.86 -8.02 17.87
C PHE A 127 -0.86 -6.86 17.75
N SER A 128 -1.00 -6.03 16.71
CA SER A 128 -0.23 -4.80 16.58
C SER A 128 -1.08 -3.57 16.90
N ALA A 129 -0.53 -2.65 17.70
CA ALA A 129 -1.10 -1.32 17.92
C ALA A 129 -1.17 -0.53 16.59
N MET A 130 -1.99 0.52 16.53
CA MET A 130 -1.84 1.53 15.49
C MET A 130 -0.43 2.13 15.51
N SER A 131 0.07 2.49 14.33
CA SER A 131 1.32 3.21 14.16
C SER A 131 1.29 4.59 14.83
N ILE A 132 2.40 4.94 15.48
CA ILE A 132 2.69 6.28 15.97
C ILE A 132 3.52 7.01 14.91
N SER A 133 3.09 8.18 14.50
CA SER A 133 3.86 9.02 13.58
C SER A 133 5.08 9.63 14.29
N GLY A 134 6.23 9.56 13.63
CA GLY A 134 7.51 10.06 14.13
C GLY A 134 8.40 9.00 14.80
N PRO A 135 9.58 9.43 15.29
CA PRO A 135 10.69 8.55 15.64
C PRO A 135 10.63 7.97 17.07
N VAL A 136 9.55 8.23 17.81
CA VAL A 136 9.41 7.81 19.21
C VAL A 136 7.99 7.32 19.49
N ALA A 137 7.89 6.07 19.96
CA ALA A 137 6.68 5.53 20.56
C ALA A 137 6.87 5.38 22.07
N VAL A 138 6.04 6.06 22.83
CA VAL A 138 6.02 6.05 24.30
C VAL A 138 4.95 5.07 24.77
N LEU A 139 5.36 4.02 25.48
CA LEU A 139 4.47 3.01 26.07
C LEU A 139 4.36 3.25 27.57
N ARG A 140 3.14 3.38 28.08
CA ARG A 140 2.89 3.66 29.49
C ARG A 140 1.66 2.93 29.99
N LEU A 141 1.76 2.29 31.17
CA LEU A 141 0.60 1.77 31.86
C LEU A 141 -0.03 2.86 32.73
N VAL A 142 -1.35 2.97 32.70
CA VAL A 142 -2.12 3.96 33.44
C VAL A 142 -3.31 3.31 34.15
N GLY A 143 -3.81 3.98 35.19
CA GLY A 143 -4.95 3.51 35.99
C GLY A 143 -4.55 2.67 37.21
N GLN A 144 -5.55 2.13 37.88
CA GLN A 144 -5.41 1.31 39.08
C GLN A 144 -6.06 -0.04 38.85
N ALA A 145 -5.36 -1.10 39.24
CA ALA A 145 -5.89 -2.45 39.11
C ALA A 145 -7.08 -2.66 40.05
N ARG A 146 -8.24 -2.98 39.48
CA ARG A 146 -9.47 -3.35 40.22
C ARG A 146 -9.49 -4.82 40.63
N GLU A 147 -8.56 -5.60 40.09
CA GLU A 147 -8.34 -7.01 40.42
C GLU A 147 -6.86 -7.27 40.76
N PRO A 148 -6.55 -8.37 41.46
CA PRO A 148 -5.17 -8.73 41.75
C PRO A 148 -4.36 -8.98 40.47
N TRP A 149 -3.13 -8.49 40.43
CA TRP A 149 -2.20 -8.89 39.37
C TRP A 149 -1.91 -10.38 39.43
N ARG A 150 -2.06 -11.06 38.30
CA ARG A 150 -1.69 -12.47 38.14
C ARG A 150 -0.34 -12.61 37.45
N LYS A 151 0.25 -13.81 37.50
CA LYS A 151 1.56 -14.10 36.89
C LYS A 151 1.54 -13.96 35.35
N ASP A 152 0.37 -14.12 34.75
CA ASP A 152 0.13 -13.97 33.31
C ASP A 152 -0.12 -12.51 32.88
N HIS A 153 -0.28 -11.58 33.82
CA HIS A 153 -0.46 -10.16 33.51
C HIS A 153 0.87 -9.49 33.12
N GLY A 154 0.82 -8.77 32.01
CA GLY A 154 1.90 -7.99 31.45
C GLY A 154 1.68 -7.72 29.97
N VAL A 155 2.53 -6.85 29.44
CA VAL A 155 2.63 -6.58 28.00
C VAL A 155 4.06 -6.91 27.58
N LYS A 156 4.20 -7.74 26.55
CA LYS A 156 5.48 -8.05 25.91
C LYS A 156 5.49 -7.52 24.48
N VAL A 157 6.49 -6.71 24.15
CA VAL A 157 6.78 -6.25 22.79
C VAL A 157 8.00 -7.03 22.29
N SER A 158 7.80 -7.83 21.24
CA SER A 158 8.84 -8.64 20.59
C SER A 158 9.42 -7.99 19.33
N ARG A 159 8.63 -7.12 18.69
CA ARG A 159 9.01 -6.44 17.45
C ARG A 159 8.25 -5.14 17.25
N TYR A 160 8.76 -4.31 16.36
CA TYR A 160 8.07 -3.14 15.84
C TYR A 160 8.45 -2.90 14.37
N LEU A 161 7.62 -2.17 13.64
CA LEU A 161 8.01 -1.62 12.34
C LEU A 161 8.69 -0.27 12.56
N GLU A 162 9.87 -0.11 11.94
CA GLU A 162 10.59 1.15 11.80
C GLU A 162 10.34 1.70 10.39
N GLY A 163 9.53 2.75 10.28
CA GLY A 163 9.23 3.39 9.00
C GLY A 163 10.42 4.16 8.44
N TYR A 164 10.72 4.00 7.15
CA TYR A 164 11.81 4.73 6.52
C TYR A 164 11.56 6.25 6.54
N PRO A 165 12.61 7.08 6.70
CA PRO A 165 12.48 8.53 6.63
C PRO A 165 11.94 8.97 5.26
N GLU A 166 11.02 9.94 5.26
CA GLU A 166 10.32 10.39 4.07
C GLU A 166 11.27 10.95 3.00
N ASP A 167 12.31 11.65 3.41
CA ASP A 167 13.34 12.26 2.57
C ASP A 167 14.33 11.22 1.99
N MET A 168 14.43 10.04 2.59
CA MET A 168 15.27 8.94 2.08
C MET A 168 14.56 8.08 1.03
N LEU A 169 13.23 8.05 1.01
CA LEU A 169 12.46 7.21 0.08
C LEU A 169 12.84 7.40 -1.40
N PRO A 170 13.04 8.63 -1.93
CA PRO A 170 13.47 8.81 -3.32
C PRO A 170 14.80 8.12 -3.64
N GLU A 171 15.80 8.24 -2.76
CA GLU A 171 17.12 7.65 -2.99
C GLU A 171 17.12 6.13 -2.82
N LEU A 172 16.38 5.62 -1.83
CA LEU A 172 16.18 4.18 -1.67
C LEU A 172 15.47 3.56 -2.88
N GLY A 173 14.48 4.27 -3.44
CA GLY A 173 13.78 3.86 -4.67
C GLY A 173 14.71 3.82 -5.87
N LYS A 174 15.54 4.86 -6.08
CA LYS A 174 16.55 4.90 -7.15
C LYS A 174 17.58 3.78 -7.02
N ALA A 175 17.93 3.40 -5.79
CA ALA A 175 18.86 2.32 -5.49
C ALA A 175 18.22 0.91 -5.59
N GLY A 176 16.91 0.80 -5.85
CA GLY A 176 16.19 -0.48 -5.93
C GLY A 176 16.01 -1.18 -4.57
N LEU A 177 16.18 -0.46 -3.45
CA LEU A 177 16.15 -1.03 -2.10
C LEU A 177 14.74 -1.16 -1.51
N LEU A 178 13.72 -0.69 -2.23
CA LEU A 178 12.31 -0.73 -1.78
C LEU A 178 11.54 -1.95 -2.31
N ASN A 179 12.22 -3.01 -2.78
CA ASN A 179 11.59 -4.19 -3.38
C ASN A 179 10.70 -3.85 -4.59
N THR A 180 11.21 -3.00 -5.48
CA THR A 180 10.54 -2.62 -6.73
C THR A 180 10.94 -3.62 -7.83
N ASP A 181 10.30 -4.80 -7.89
CA ASP A 181 10.55 -5.79 -8.95
C ASP A 181 10.17 -5.31 -10.38
N VAL A 182 9.84 -4.04 -10.54
CA VAL A 182 9.62 -3.43 -11.85
C VAL A 182 10.97 -2.99 -12.42
N GLY A 183 11.59 -3.86 -13.21
CA GLY A 183 12.86 -3.64 -13.92
C GLY A 183 12.86 -2.48 -14.95
N GLY A 184 11.88 -1.60 -14.93
CA GLY A 184 11.82 -0.36 -15.71
C GLY A 184 11.17 0.73 -14.87
N LYS A 185 11.79 1.92 -14.83
CA LYS A 185 11.23 3.09 -14.15
C LYS A 185 9.79 3.31 -14.65
N SER A 186 8.80 3.31 -13.75
CA SER A 186 7.39 3.64 -14.09
C SER A 186 7.18 5.15 -14.34
N ILE A 187 8.28 5.91 -14.29
CA ILE A 187 8.41 7.29 -14.74
C ILE A 187 8.86 7.27 -16.20
N CYS A 188 8.18 8.06 -17.03
CA CYS A 188 8.55 8.23 -18.43
C CYS A 188 9.26 9.55 -18.70
N GLY A 189 10.59 9.49 -18.77
CA GLY A 189 11.40 10.68 -18.97
C GLY A 189 11.50 11.49 -17.68
N THR A 190 11.02 12.73 -17.70
CA THR A 190 11.05 13.61 -16.53
C THR A 190 9.92 13.27 -15.58
N ASP A 191 10.19 13.22 -14.28
CA ASP A 191 9.14 13.04 -13.28
C ASP A 191 8.25 14.29 -13.20
N ASN A 192 7.00 14.14 -13.60
CA ASN A 192 6.00 15.22 -13.62
C ASN A 192 5.03 15.18 -12.44
N LYS A 193 5.18 14.22 -11.53
CA LYS A 193 4.33 14.13 -10.33
C LYS A 193 4.60 15.31 -9.41
N GLN A 194 3.56 15.77 -8.73
CA GLN A 194 3.68 16.80 -7.70
C GLN A 194 2.81 16.44 -6.50
N ALA A 195 3.20 16.93 -5.32
CA ALA A 195 2.40 16.80 -4.12
C ALA A 195 0.96 17.31 -4.36
N ALA A 196 -0.04 16.58 -3.85
CA ALA A 196 -1.44 16.91 -4.13
C ALA A 196 -1.81 18.37 -3.78
N ALA A 197 -1.22 18.92 -2.72
CA ALA A 197 -1.44 20.30 -2.30
C ALA A 197 -0.99 21.36 -3.32
N CYS A 198 -0.08 21.04 -4.25
CA CYS A 198 0.32 21.93 -5.35
C CYS A 198 -0.83 22.21 -6.34
N TYR A 199 -1.83 21.33 -6.39
CA TYR A 199 -3.01 21.45 -7.25
C TYR A 199 -4.21 22.10 -6.57
N SER A 200 -4.10 22.47 -5.29
CA SER A 200 -5.24 22.96 -4.49
C SER A 200 -5.95 24.19 -5.07
N SER A 201 -5.23 25.04 -5.82
CA SER A 201 -5.79 26.20 -6.53
C SER A 201 -5.77 26.07 -8.06
N SER A 202 -4.77 25.38 -8.62
CA SER A 202 -4.55 25.28 -10.07
C SER A 202 -5.36 24.17 -10.75
N ASP A 203 -5.78 23.15 -9.99
CA ASP A 203 -6.56 22.01 -10.48
C ASP A 203 -7.41 21.41 -9.35
N THR A 204 -8.47 22.12 -8.99
CA THR A 204 -9.34 21.77 -7.87
C THR A 204 -10.04 20.43 -8.06
N GLN A 205 -10.29 20.00 -9.31
CA GLN A 205 -10.85 18.69 -9.61
C GLN A 205 -9.88 17.58 -9.20
N ALA A 206 -8.61 17.67 -9.62
CA ALA A 206 -7.61 16.68 -9.27
C ALA A 206 -7.33 16.66 -7.76
N PHE A 207 -7.22 17.83 -7.14
CA PHE A 207 -7.05 17.94 -5.70
C PHE A 207 -8.21 17.32 -4.91
N ASN A 208 -9.46 17.64 -5.27
CA ASN A 208 -10.63 17.07 -4.60
C ASN A 208 -10.76 15.56 -4.83
N GLY A 209 -10.47 15.08 -6.05
CA GLY A 209 -10.44 13.65 -6.38
C GLY A 209 -9.36 12.88 -5.62
N SER A 210 -8.33 13.55 -5.09
CA SER A 210 -7.30 12.90 -4.28
C SER A 210 -7.73 12.63 -2.83
N LYS A 211 -8.75 13.33 -2.30
CA LYS A 211 -9.14 13.24 -0.88
C LYS A 211 -9.53 11.83 -0.43
N PRO A 212 -10.30 11.05 -1.21
CA PRO A 212 -10.71 9.69 -0.84
C PRO A 212 -9.58 8.64 -0.89
N VAL A 213 -8.37 9.04 -1.31
CA VAL A 213 -7.22 8.15 -1.47
C VAL A 213 -6.39 8.08 -0.20
N ALA A 214 -5.97 6.88 0.16
CA ALA A 214 -5.21 6.55 1.36
C ALA A 214 -3.96 5.72 1.02
N ARG A 215 -2.95 5.86 1.87
CA ARG A 215 -1.79 4.98 1.91
C ARG A 215 -2.19 3.69 2.66
N ALA A 216 -1.92 2.53 2.08
CA ALA A 216 -2.20 1.23 2.69
C ALA A 216 -0.89 0.62 3.22
N LEU A 217 -0.70 0.62 4.54
CA LEU A 217 0.46 0.04 5.22
C LEU A 217 0.13 -1.35 5.73
N MET A 218 0.85 -2.37 5.23
CA MET A 218 0.68 -3.76 5.61
C MET A 218 1.56 -4.16 6.79
N SER A 219 1.23 -5.28 7.46
CA SER A 219 1.96 -5.79 8.63
C SER A 219 3.43 -6.16 8.38
N SER A 220 3.80 -6.39 7.12
CA SER A 220 5.18 -6.65 6.68
C SER A 220 6.04 -5.39 6.60
N GLY A 221 5.45 -4.19 6.71
CA GLY A 221 6.12 -2.94 6.35
C GLY A 221 6.05 -2.62 4.86
N SER A 222 5.29 -3.39 4.07
CA SER A 222 5.01 -3.10 2.68
C SER A 222 3.89 -2.07 2.49
N LEU A 223 3.80 -1.50 1.30
CA LEU A 223 2.86 -0.42 0.96
C LEU A 223 2.23 -0.52 -0.42
N CYS A 224 0.97 -0.12 -0.48
CA CYS A 224 0.22 0.22 -1.68
C CYS A 224 -0.64 1.48 -1.48
N THR A 225 -1.45 1.80 -2.48
CA THR A 225 -2.51 2.82 -2.43
C THR A 225 -3.90 2.15 -2.35
N ALA A 226 -4.82 2.73 -1.58
CA ALA A 226 -6.22 2.32 -1.53
C ALA A 226 -7.15 3.54 -1.56
N TRP A 227 -8.44 3.36 -1.84
CA TRP A 227 -9.37 4.50 -1.92
C TRP A 227 -10.83 4.13 -1.66
N ARG A 228 -11.62 5.11 -1.21
CA ARG A 228 -13.08 4.96 -0.97
C ARG A 228 -13.85 5.04 -2.28
N VAL A 229 -14.61 4.00 -2.60
CA VAL A 229 -15.38 3.93 -3.85
C VAL A 229 -16.80 4.48 -3.75
N SER A 230 -17.43 4.42 -2.58
CA SER A 230 -18.81 4.86 -2.41
C SER A 230 -19.03 5.60 -1.09
N SER A 231 -20.24 6.14 -0.90
CA SER A 231 -20.70 6.65 0.39
C SER A 231 -20.78 5.56 1.48
N SER A 232 -20.95 4.30 1.07
CA SER A 232 -20.92 3.13 1.95
C SER A 232 -19.49 2.66 2.22
N ASN A 233 -19.31 1.82 3.25
CA ASN A 233 -18.02 1.26 3.64
C ASN A 233 -17.50 0.27 2.59
N ARG A 234 -16.88 0.81 1.54
CA ARG A 234 -16.32 0.09 0.40
C ARG A 234 -15.01 0.76 -0.01
N MET A 235 -13.96 -0.04 -0.10
CA MET A 235 -12.60 0.38 -0.45
C MET A 235 -12.06 -0.48 -1.58
N PHE A 236 -11.27 0.12 -2.47
CA PHE A 236 -10.50 -0.60 -3.49
C PHE A 236 -8.99 -0.49 -3.27
N THR A 237 -8.27 -1.55 -3.64
CA THR A 237 -6.83 -1.64 -3.88
C THR A 237 -6.57 -2.77 -4.89
N ASN A 238 -5.31 -3.13 -5.18
CA ASN A 238 -4.98 -4.30 -5.98
C ASN A 238 -4.99 -5.63 -5.20
N ASN A 239 -5.16 -6.75 -5.92
CA ASN A 239 -5.03 -8.09 -5.37
C ASN A 239 -3.60 -8.37 -4.91
N HIS A 240 -2.59 -7.95 -5.70
CA HIS A 240 -1.19 -8.14 -5.35
C HIS A 240 -0.75 -7.34 -4.12
N CYS A 241 -1.51 -6.30 -3.73
CA CYS A 241 -1.31 -5.60 -2.47
C CYS A 241 -1.74 -6.49 -1.29
N PHE A 242 -2.98 -6.97 -1.33
CA PHE A 242 -3.43 -8.00 -0.41
C PHE A 242 -4.68 -8.72 -0.94
N SER A 243 -4.70 -10.03 -0.77
CA SER A 243 -5.70 -10.94 -1.34
C SER A 243 -6.39 -11.85 -0.31
N THR A 244 -6.03 -11.74 0.98
CA THR A 244 -6.58 -12.58 2.05
C THR A 244 -7.26 -11.73 3.12
N ALA A 245 -8.21 -12.33 3.84
CA ALA A 245 -8.87 -11.67 4.97
C ALA A 245 -7.88 -11.29 6.08
N ALA A 246 -6.86 -12.12 6.32
CA ALA A 246 -5.80 -11.82 7.27
C ALA A 246 -4.99 -10.59 6.85
N ALA A 247 -4.64 -10.47 5.57
CA ALA A 247 -3.92 -9.31 5.06
C ALA A 247 -4.77 -8.02 5.09
N VAL A 248 -6.07 -8.10 4.84
CA VAL A 248 -6.99 -6.96 5.03
C VAL A 248 -7.00 -6.53 6.50
N ALA A 249 -7.23 -7.46 7.43
CA ALA A 249 -7.30 -7.17 8.87
C ALA A 249 -5.97 -6.70 9.47
N SER A 250 -4.84 -6.97 8.80
CA SER A 250 -3.51 -6.58 9.23
C SER A 250 -3.05 -5.20 8.69
N THR A 251 -3.87 -4.56 7.85
CA THR A 251 -3.52 -3.31 7.14
C THR A 251 -4.05 -2.05 7.83
N GLU A 252 -3.21 -1.01 7.91
CA GLU A 252 -3.64 0.36 8.23
C GLU A 252 -3.84 1.18 6.95
N LEU A 253 -4.89 2.01 6.94
CA LEU A 253 -5.23 2.91 5.85
C LEU A 253 -5.10 4.35 6.35
N TRP A 254 -4.16 5.09 5.78
CA TRP A 254 -3.80 6.44 6.20
C TRP A 254 -4.35 7.46 5.21
N PHE A 255 -5.44 8.11 5.58
CA PHE A 255 -6.02 9.23 4.85
C PHE A 255 -5.30 10.51 5.21
N ASN A 256 -5.26 11.43 4.25
CA ASN A 256 -4.59 12.73 4.39
C ASN A 256 -3.08 12.64 4.71
N TYR A 257 -2.44 11.51 4.39
CA TYR A 257 -0.98 11.39 4.38
C TYR A 257 -0.41 12.14 3.18
N GLN A 258 -0.32 13.46 3.30
CA GLN A 258 0.05 14.38 2.22
C GLN A 258 0.70 15.64 2.78
N ARG A 259 1.33 16.46 1.94
CA ARG A 259 1.77 17.79 2.35
C ARG A 259 0.58 18.71 2.65
N SER A 260 0.72 19.59 3.65
CA SER A 260 -0.31 20.57 4.03
C SER A 260 -0.43 21.71 3.01
N THR A 261 0.67 22.09 2.39
CA THR A 261 0.79 23.01 1.24
C THR A 261 1.77 22.42 0.23
N CYS A 262 1.94 23.02 -0.94
CA CYS A 262 2.84 22.47 -1.98
C CYS A 262 4.26 22.14 -1.48
N THR A 263 4.81 22.98 -0.59
CA THR A 263 6.13 22.80 0.04
C THR A 263 6.05 22.58 1.55
N GLY A 264 4.85 22.42 2.10
CA GLY A 264 4.61 22.31 3.53
C GLY A 264 5.02 20.98 4.12
N ALA A 265 4.96 20.91 5.46
CA ALA A 265 5.11 19.67 6.21
C ALA A 265 3.93 18.71 5.97
N GLN A 266 3.98 17.53 6.57
CA GLN A 266 2.88 16.57 6.53
C GLN A 266 1.61 17.16 7.19
N ALA A 267 0.47 16.95 6.55
CA ALA A 267 -0.83 17.24 7.13
C ALA A 267 -1.19 16.23 8.24
N THR A 268 -2.24 16.54 9.01
CA THR A 268 -2.78 15.61 10.02
C THR A 268 -3.36 14.38 9.35
N VAL A 269 -2.86 13.20 9.75
CA VAL A 269 -3.25 11.91 9.18
C VAL A 269 -4.45 11.36 9.93
N THR A 270 -5.40 10.77 9.20
CA THR A 270 -6.48 9.97 9.79
C THR A 270 -6.23 8.49 9.48
N LYS A 271 -6.08 7.67 10.51
CA LYS A 271 -5.76 6.25 10.38
C LYS A 271 -6.99 5.39 10.72
N VAL A 272 -7.30 4.43 9.86
CA VAL A 272 -8.26 3.35 10.12
C VAL A 272 -7.63 2.00 9.77
N THR A 273 -8.28 0.89 10.12
CA THR A 273 -7.79 -0.46 9.81
C THR A 273 -8.73 -1.20 8.89
N GLY A 274 -8.20 -2.14 8.11
CA GLY A 274 -9.03 -3.05 7.32
C GLY A 274 -9.93 -3.92 8.21
N ASP A 275 -11.06 -4.34 7.65
CA ASP A 275 -12.06 -5.16 8.35
C ASP A 275 -12.34 -6.45 7.58
N GLN A 276 -13.22 -6.40 6.57
CA GLN A 276 -13.62 -7.59 5.81
C GLN A 276 -13.12 -7.52 4.37
N LEU A 277 -12.53 -8.62 3.92
CA LEU A 277 -12.37 -8.90 2.49
C LEU A 277 -13.75 -9.22 1.89
N LEU A 278 -14.14 -8.50 0.83
CA LEU A 278 -15.42 -8.73 0.14
C LEU A 278 -15.21 -9.54 -1.14
N LYS A 279 -14.31 -9.08 -2.00
CA LYS A 279 -13.98 -9.78 -3.26
C LYS A 279 -12.56 -9.45 -3.66
N THR A 280 -11.86 -10.44 -4.21
CA THR A 280 -10.57 -10.22 -4.85
C THR A 280 -10.49 -11.03 -6.13
N ASP A 281 -9.68 -10.58 -7.08
CA ASP A 281 -9.45 -11.25 -8.36
C ASP A 281 -8.02 -10.95 -8.84
N ALA A 282 -7.24 -12.00 -9.11
CA ALA A 282 -5.86 -11.84 -9.56
C ALA A 282 -5.77 -11.47 -11.06
N THR A 283 -6.75 -11.88 -11.87
CA THR A 283 -6.77 -11.62 -13.31
C THR A 283 -7.04 -10.16 -13.63
N LEU A 284 -7.89 -9.49 -12.86
CA LEU A 284 -8.13 -8.04 -12.94
C LEU A 284 -7.42 -7.26 -11.83
N ASP A 285 -6.59 -7.94 -11.04
CA ASP A 285 -5.78 -7.41 -9.96
C ASP A 285 -6.49 -6.38 -9.07
N TYR A 286 -7.65 -6.74 -8.51
CA TYR A 286 -8.36 -5.87 -7.57
C TYR A 286 -8.73 -6.60 -6.30
N THR A 287 -8.86 -5.82 -5.22
CA THR A 287 -9.46 -6.23 -3.96
C THR A 287 -10.47 -5.18 -3.51
N LEU A 288 -11.73 -5.60 -3.35
CA LEU A 288 -12.79 -4.87 -2.67
C LEU A 288 -12.86 -5.30 -1.21
N PHE A 289 -12.83 -4.34 -0.30
CA PHE A 289 -12.84 -4.59 1.14
C PHE A 289 -13.57 -3.49 1.92
N THR A 290 -13.69 -3.68 3.23
CA THR A 290 -14.26 -2.73 4.19
C THR A 290 -13.23 -2.34 5.25
N VAL A 291 -13.46 -1.24 5.96
CA VAL A 291 -12.60 -0.78 7.07
C VAL A 291 -13.38 -0.65 8.38
N LYS A 292 -12.67 -0.74 9.49
CA LYS A 292 -13.20 -0.37 10.81
C LYS A 292 -13.24 1.15 10.95
N ASN A 293 -14.08 1.66 11.84
CA ASN A 293 -14.18 3.09 12.13
C ASN A 293 -14.43 3.97 10.88
N PHE A 294 -15.22 3.47 9.93
CA PHE A 294 -15.50 4.13 8.64
C PHE A 294 -16.02 5.57 8.79
N ALA A 295 -16.75 5.88 9.87
CA ALA A 295 -17.22 7.22 10.15
C ALA A 295 -16.09 8.27 10.21
N ASN A 296 -14.89 7.88 10.67
CA ASN A 296 -13.73 8.76 10.80
C ASN A 296 -13.18 9.23 9.45
N ILE A 297 -13.44 8.48 8.38
CA ILE A 297 -12.95 8.81 7.04
C ILE A 297 -14.06 9.34 6.13
N SER A 298 -15.29 9.47 6.64
CA SER A 298 -16.48 9.85 5.87
C SER A 298 -16.36 11.23 5.20
N SER A 299 -15.68 12.18 5.87
CA SER A 299 -15.40 13.55 5.40
C SER A 299 -14.47 13.62 4.18
N PHE A 300 -13.71 12.57 3.87
CA PHE A 300 -12.83 12.54 2.71
C PHE A 300 -13.56 12.32 1.37
N GLY A 301 -14.87 12.06 1.39
CA GLY A 301 -15.66 11.77 0.18
C GLY A 301 -15.34 10.40 -0.45
N PHE A 302 -15.79 10.20 -1.68
CA PHE A 302 -15.57 8.98 -2.46
C PHE A 302 -15.47 9.32 -3.95
N LEU A 303 -14.91 8.42 -4.75
CA LEU A 303 -14.65 8.68 -6.18
C LEU A 303 -15.74 8.18 -7.14
N GLY A 304 -16.56 7.20 -6.74
CA GLY A 304 -17.51 6.55 -7.65
C GLY A 304 -16.82 5.80 -8.80
N LEU A 305 -17.61 5.19 -9.68
CA LEU A 305 -17.09 4.41 -10.81
C LEU A 305 -17.59 4.93 -12.17
N ASP A 306 -16.73 4.84 -13.19
CA ASP A 306 -17.04 5.09 -14.60
C ASP A 306 -16.77 3.80 -15.40
N PRO A 307 -17.64 2.76 -15.30
CA PRO A 307 -17.39 1.45 -15.88
C PRO A 307 -17.69 1.39 -17.39
N ARG A 308 -17.25 2.41 -18.13
CA ARG A 308 -17.34 2.48 -19.59
C ARG A 308 -16.03 2.07 -20.26
N ALA A 309 -16.05 1.96 -21.58
CA ALA A 309 -14.83 1.90 -22.36
C ALA A 309 -14.08 3.25 -22.30
N ALA A 310 -12.77 3.18 -22.12
CA ALA A 310 -11.89 4.34 -22.24
C ALA A 310 -11.92 4.87 -23.69
N THR A 311 -11.71 6.17 -23.85
CA THR A 311 -11.60 6.84 -25.16
C THR A 311 -10.16 7.28 -25.37
N ALA A 312 -9.62 7.08 -26.57
CA ALA A 312 -8.26 7.52 -26.88
C ALA A 312 -8.14 9.03 -26.69
N ASN A 313 -7.03 9.45 -26.08
CA ASN A 313 -6.70 10.84 -25.77
C ASN A 313 -7.60 11.54 -24.73
N GLU A 314 -8.51 10.83 -24.06
CA GLU A 314 -9.28 11.45 -22.99
C GLU A 314 -8.37 11.81 -21.79
N GLY A 315 -8.61 12.96 -21.19
CA GLY A 315 -7.82 13.42 -20.05
C GLY A 315 -8.07 12.54 -18.82
N ILE A 316 -7.00 12.22 -18.11
CA ILE A 316 -7.04 11.50 -16.84
C ILE A 316 -6.18 12.20 -15.79
N PHE A 317 -6.30 11.77 -14.54
CA PHE A 317 -5.30 12.01 -13.50
C PHE A 317 -5.26 10.82 -12.55
N ILE A 318 -4.14 10.64 -11.87
CA ILE A 318 -3.92 9.54 -10.93
C ILE A 318 -3.53 10.15 -9.58
N ALA A 319 -4.11 9.63 -8.51
CA ALA A 319 -3.79 10.03 -7.15
C ALA A 319 -3.29 8.82 -6.37
N GLY A 320 -2.11 8.92 -5.75
CA GLY A 320 -1.54 7.78 -5.04
C GLY A 320 -0.33 8.11 -4.18
N HIS A 321 0.37 7.06 -3.77
CA HIS A 321 1.57 7.12 -2.92
C HIS A 321 2.80 6.55 -3.63
N PRO A 322 3.26 7.19 -4.73
CA PRO A 322 4.43 6.73 -5.48
C PRO A 322 5.69 6.72 -4.61
N GLY A 323 6.47 5.66 -4.73
CA GLY A 323 7.66 5.40 -3.90
C GLY A 323 7.40 5.35 -2.40
N GLY A 324 6.13 5.23 -1.98
CA GLY A 324 5.73 5.19 -0.58
C GLY A 324 5.66 6.56 0.10
N ARG A 325 5.83 7.62 -0.67
CA ARG A 325 5.86 9.00 -0.18
C ARG A 325 4.46 9.52 0.13
N MET A 326 4.41 10.72 0.68
CA MET A 326 3.21 11.54 0.80
C MET A 326 2.49 11.65 -0.54
N LYS A 327 1.17 11.81 -0.49
CA LYS A 327 0.30 11.77 -1.67
C LYS A 327 0.74 12.74 -2.77
N GLU A 328 0.94 12.19 -3.96
CA GLU A 328 1.27 12.93 -5.19
C GLU A 328 0.22 12.66 -6.27
N LEU A 329 0.08 13.60 -7.21
CA LEU A 329 -0.80 13.47 -8.36
C LEU A 329 -0.01 13.44 -9.66
N SER A 330 -0.42 12.53 -10.53
CA SER A 330 -0.01 12.49 -11.94
C SER A 330 -1.05 13.24 -12.74
N VAL A 331 -0.75 14.50 -13.05
CA VAL A 331 -1.63 15.43 -13.81
C VAL A 331 -0.94 15.90 -15.08
N ALA A 332 0.35 16.23 -14.99
CA ALA A 332 1.16 16.63 -16.12
C ALA A 332 1.87 15.41 -16.72
N ASP A 333 2.11 15.46 -18.02
CA ASP A 333 2.92 14.47 -18.75
C ASP A 333 3.60 15.18 -19.92
N THR A 334 4.92 15.28 -19.85
CA THR A 334 5.74 15.95 -20.87
C THR A 334 5.92 15.15 -22.16
N GLN A 335 5.59 13.86 -22.18
CA GLN A 335 5.59 13.07 -23.41
C GLN A 335 4.35 13.32 -24.27
N ASN A 336 3.32 13.91 -23.67
CA ASN A 336 2.08 14.22 -24.33
C ASN A 336 2.12 15.63 -24.90
N SER A 337 1.65 15.80 -26.14
CA SER A 337 1.63 17.11 -26.83
C SER A 337 0.80 18.18 -26.11
N THR A 338 -0.16 17.75 -25.28
CA THR A 338 -0.98 18.61 -24.43
C THR A 338 -0.33 18.95 -23.09
N GLY A 339 0.80 18.34 -22.74
CA GLY A 339 1.46 18.47 -21.44
C GLY A 339 0.68 17.84 -20.28
N LYS A 340 -0.35 17.03 -20.58
CA LYS A 340 -1.28 16.47 -19.59
C LYS A 340 -1.40 14.96 -19.72
N CYS A 341 -1.68 14.34 -18.59
CA CYS A 341 -2.09 12.95 -18.49
C CYS A 341 -3.33 12.64 -19.33
N ARG A 342 -3.24 11.60 -20.16
CA ARG A 342 -4.36 11.11 -20.98
C ARG A 342 -4.32 9.60 -21.14
N VAL A 343 -5.40 9.02 -21.65
CA VAL A 343 -5.42 7.65 -22.15
C VAL A 343 -4.67 7.57 -23.47
N ASP A 344 -3.58 6.83 -23.51
CA ASP A 344 -2.77 6.62 -24.71
C ASP A 344 -3.22 5.38 -25.49
N ALA A 345 -3.64 4.34 -24.78
CA ALA A 345 -4.22 3.14 -25.38
C ALA A 345 -5.47 2.70 -24.59
N PRO A 346 -6.67 2.84 -25.16
CA PRO A 346 -7.93 2.48 -24.49
C PRO A 346 -8.05 1.00 -24.11
N SER A 347 -7.29 0.13 -24.79
CA SER A 347 -7.30 -1.31 -24.56
C SER A 347 -5.92 -1.88 -24.81
N VAL A 348 -5.32 -2.43 -23.76
CA VAL A 348 -4.04 -3.14 -23.81
C VAL A 348 -4.15 -4.44 -23.01
N THR A 349 -3.23 -5.37 -23.26
CA THR A 349 -3.10 -6.57 -22.45
C THR A 349 -2.45 -6.22 -21.12
N GLY A 350 -3.14 -6.52 -20.02
CA GLY A 350 -2.56 -6.56 -18.68
C GLY A 350 -2.37 -8.01 -18.24
N ASN A 351 -2.92 -8.38 -17.08
CA ASN A 351 -2.93 -9.77 -16.59
C ASN A 351 -3.84 -10.67 -17.44
N ALA A 352 -4.72 -10.07 -18.24
CA ALA A 352 -5.48 -10.73 -19.29
C ALA A 352 -5.49 -9.90 -20.58
N ALA A 353 -5.81 -10.56 -21.69
CA ALA A 353 -5.95 -9.89 -22.98
C ALA A 353 -7.00 -8.78 -22.88
N ASN A 354 -6.63 -7.57 -23.33
CA ASN A 354 -7.51 -6.40 -23.33
C ASN A 354 -8.10 -6.02 -21.95
N SER A 355 -7.44 -6.38 -20.84
CA SER A 355 -7.95 -6.09 -19.49
C SER A 355 -7.76 -4.63 -19.07
N ASP A 356 -6.88 -3.90 -19.75
CA ASP A 356 -6.28 -2.69 -19.21
C ASP A 356 -6.43 -1.46 -20.10
N VAL A 357 -6.33 -0.28 -19.48
CA VAL A 357 -6.14 1.02 -20.13
C VAL A 357 -4.69 1.45 -19.95
N GLY A 358 -4.01 1.78 -21.04
CA GLY A 358 -2.60 2.21 -21.05
C GLY A 358 -2.43 3.72 -21.12
N TYR A 359 -1.42 4.24 -20.42
CA TYR A 359 -1.09 5.66 -20.33
C TYR A 359 0.39 5.90 -19.97
N TYR A 360 0.89 7.07 -20.32
CA TYR A 360 2.24 7.52 -19.99
C TYR A 360 2.35 8.38 -18.70
N CYS A 361 1.25 8.54 -17.97
CA CYS A 361 1.24 9.22 -16.68
C CYS A 361 2.24 8.61 -15.71
N ASP A 362 3.15 9.43 -15.19
CA ASP A 362 4.19 8.98 -14.25
C ASP A 362 3.58 8.31 -13.02
N THR A 363 4.10 7.15 -12.66
CA THR A 363 3.81 6.43 -11.41
C THR A 363 5.11 5.80 -10.90
N GLU A 364 5.07 5.19 -9.72
CA GLU A 364 6.17 4.40 -9.15
C GLU A 364 5.58 3.26 -8.31
N GLY A 365 6.42 2.30 -7.89
CA GLY A 365 6.02 1.31 -6.89
C GLY A 365 5.33 1.98 -5.69
N GLY A 366 4.30 1.35 -5.15
CA GLY A 366 3.39 1.94 -4.16
C GLY A 366 2.20 2.70 -4.74
N SER A 367 2.25 3.05 -6.04
CA SER A 367 1.07 3.54 -6.78
C SER A 367 0.07 2.43 -7.09
N SER A 368 0.45 1.16 -6.93
CA SER A 368 -0.46 0.02 -7.00
C SER A 368 -1.75 0.27 -6.21
N GLY A 369 -2.88 0.15 -6.89
CA GLY A 369 -4.22 0.34 -6.34
C GLY A 369 -4.73 1.78 -6.50
N SER A 370 -3.94 2.67 -7.10
CA SER A 370 -4.35 4.05 -7.34
C SER A 370 -5.51 4.13 -8.34
N PRO A 371 -6.51 4.98 -8.09
CA PRO A 371 -7.58 5.23 -9.03
C PRO A 371 -7.06 6.03 -10.23
N VAL A 372 -7.37 5.55 -11.44
CA VAL A 372 -7.21 6.31 -12.69
C VAL A 372 -8.53 7.02 -12.96
N ILE A 373 -8.55 8.35 -12.80
CA ILE A 373 -9.78 9.14 -12.76
C ILE A 373 -9.96 9.87 -14.09
N ALA A 374 -11.11 9.68 -14.73
CA ALA A 374 -11.44 10.38 -15.97
C ALA A 374 -11.78 11.85 -15.68
N ARG A 375 -11.16 12.78 -16.42
CA ARG A 375 -11.43 14.22 -16.29
C ARG A 375 -12.87 14.58 -16.62
N SER A 376 -13.48 13.87 -17.56
CA SER A 376 -14.85 14.10 -18.05
C SER A 376 -15.91 13.86 -16.99
N SER A 377 -15.72 12.87 -16.10
CA SER A 377 -16.71 12.45 -15.11
C SER A 377 -16.27 12.71 -13.66
N GLY A 378 -14.97 12.86 -13.41
CA GLY A 378 -14.41 12.88 -12.06
C GLY A 378 -14.48 11.52 -11.33
N LYS A 379 -14.76 10.44 -12.07
CA LYS A 379 -14.95 9.08 -11.56
C LYS A 379 -13.88 8.12 -12.05
N VAL A 380 -13.72 6.98 -11.39
CA VAL A 380 -12.64 6.03 -11.68
C VAL A 380 -12.96 5.18 -12.92
N LEU A 381 -12.07 5.23 -13.91
CA LEU A 381 -12.13 4.48 -15.17
C LEU A 381 -11.31 3.19 -15.13
N ALA A 382 -10.22 3.19 -14.36
CA ALA A 382 -9.33 2.03 -14.21
C ALA A 382 -8.61 2.01 -12.85
N LEU A 383 -8.08 0.85 -12.47
CA LEU A 383 -7.27 0.65 -11.26
C LEU A 383 -5.81 0.41 -11.65
N HIS A 384 -4.91 1.34 -11.34
CA HIS A 384 -3.50 1.22 -11.69
C HIS A 384 -2.88 0.00 -11.02
N HIS A 385 -2.14 -0.81 -11.80
CA HIS A 385 -1.35 -1.92 -11.26
C HIS A 385 -0.03 -2.17 -12.00
N PHE A 386 0.07 -1.85 -13.29
CA PHE A 386 1.30 -2.10 -14.06
C PHE A 386 2.09 -0.84 -14.37
N GLY A 387 3.42 -1.00 -14.42
CA GLY A 387 4.34 0.02 -14.86
C GLY A 387 5.49 -0.48 -15.73
N GLY A 388 6.30 0.46 -16.20
CA GLY A 388 7.41 0.20 -17.13
C GLY A 388 7.56 1.32 -18.16
N CYS A 389 7.49 2.56 -17.69
CA CYS A 389 7.08 3.76 -18.43
C CYS A 389 5.66 3.65 -19.02
N PHE A 390 5.38 2.72 -19.93
CA PHE A 390 4.01 2.53 -20.39
C PHE A 390 3.17 1.85 -19.30
N ASN A 391 2.53 2.68 -18.48
CA ASN A 391 1.77 2.26 -17.31
C ASN A 391 0.38 1.81 -17.73
N SER A 392 -0.25 0.95 -16.93
CA SER A 392 -1.63 0.52 -17.20
C SER A 392 -2.44 0.22 -15.95
N GLY A 393 -3.77 0.26 -16.13
CA GLY A 393 -4.72 -0.06 -15.07
C GLY A 393 -5.85 -0.96 -15.55
N ALA A 394 -6.30 -1.87 -14.70
CA ALA A 394 -7.42 -2.78 -14.97
C ALA A 394 -8.73 -1.99 -15.12
N LYS A 395 -9.49 -2.29 -16.18
CA LYS A 395 -10.70 -1.55 -16.56
C LYS A 395 -11.82 -1.71 -15.54
N MET A 396 -12.44 -0.59 -15.13
CA MET A 396 -13.65 -0.64 -14.30
C MET A 396 -14.84 -1.28 -15.01
N SER A 397 -14.89 -1.25 -16.35
CA SER A 397 -15.90 -1.97 -17.13
C SER A 397 -15.81 -3.50 -16.99
N LEU A 398 -14.66 -4.04 -16.60
CA LEU A 398 -14.47 -5.47 -16.33
C LEU A 398 -14.57 -5.81 -14.84
N ILE A 399 -14.16 -4.89 -13.95
CA ILE A 399 -14.25 -5.08 -12.50
C ILE A 399 -15.70 -4.93 -12.03
N TRP A 400 -16.43 -3.90 -12.50
CA TRP A 400 -17.79 -3.59 -12.05
C TRP A 400 -18.76 -4.78 -12.07
N PRO A 401 -18.86 -5.57 -13.16
CA PRO A 401 -19.72 -6.75 -13.18
C PRO A 401 -19.44 -7.73 -12.03
N GLN A 402 -18.18 -7.88 -11.59
CA GLN A 402 -17.80 -8.81 -10.52
C GLN A 402 -18.16 -8.32 -9.11
N VAL A 403 -18.40 -7.02 -8.94
CA VAL A 403 -18.61 -6.39 -7.62
C VAL A 403 -19.96 -5.70 -7.46
N SER A 404 -20.74 -5.58 -8.54
CA SER A 404 -21.99 -4.81 -8.59
C SER A 404 -22.98 -5.14 -7.47
N THR A 405 -23.05 -6.40 -7.05
CA THR A 405 -23.93 -6.86 -5.96
C THR A 405 -23.57 -6.25 -4.60
N TYR A 406 -22.31 -5.88 -4.36
CA TYR A 406 -21.89 -5.17 -3.15
C TYR A 406 -22.37 -3.72 -3.08
N PHE A 407 -22.94 -3.23 -4.18
CA PHE A 407 -23.52 -1.88 -4.37
C PHE A 407 -25.01 -1.94 -4.78
N GLY A 408 -25.67 -3.09 -4.61
CA GLY A 408 -27.08 -3.24 -4.99
C GLY A 408 -27.36 -3.08 -6.49
N GLY A 409 -26.35 -3.30 -7.34
CA GLY A 409 -26.47 -3.15 -8.79
C GLY A 409 -26.41 -1.69 -9.29
N VAL A 410 -26.24 -0.71 -8.41
CA VAL A 410 -26.17 0.71 -8.78
C VAL A 410 -24.72 1.17 -8.76
N ILE A 411 -24.27 1.75 -9.88
CA ILE A 411 -22.92 2.31 -10.01
C ILE A 411 -22.77 3.45 -8.97
N PRO A 412 -21.78 3.36 -8.06
CA PRO A 412 -21.61 4.33 -6.97
C PRO A 412 -21.11 5.71 -7.43
#